data_AF-X0ZI74-F1
#
_entry.id   AF-X0ZI74-F1
#
_cell.length_a   1.000
_cell.length_b   1.000
_cell.length_c   1.000
_cell.angle_alpha   90.00
_cell.angle_beta   90.00
_cell.angle_gamma   90.00
#
_symmetry.space_group_name_H-M   'P 1'
#
loop_
_entity.id
_entity.type
_entity.pdbx_description
1 polymer ?
#
loop_
_entity_poly.entity_id
_entity_poly.type
_entity_poly.pdbx_seq_one_letter_code
_entity_poly.pdbx_strand_id
1 'polypeptide(L)'
;MAKNTMDLILRDRLQFTLSATGGQTTVYGRFDLSDYVSALERKGLSIKEVQFQMRDPTSATLANTGIWDQAGRFSEAGTATTQSAGLKIYATIRAYENADTVGIASPDVICIEEYLSYTGPFDPATGLPGNLTLLRDKYGTPDLHPNGFPVVTDLLIGVAADAWRTGDDQTLELDVMLIAEPISITQKQLTEMLVQGQDQ
;
A
#
# COMPACT_ATOMS: atom_id res chain seq x y z
N MET A 1 8.73 12.88 -10.17
CA MET A 1 9.22 14.23 -10.58
C MET A 1 7.98 14.95 -11.10
N ALA A 2 7.60 16.09 -10.50
CA ALA A 2 6.34 16.79 -10.80
C ALA A 2 6.15 16.95 -12.32
N LYS A 3 5.01 16.51 -12.86
CA LYS A 3 4.76 16.54 -14.31
C LYS A 3 4.38 17.95 -14.77
N ASN A 4 3.81 18.78 -13.89
CA ASN A 4 3.46 20.18 -14.14
C ASN A 4 4.03 21.12 -13.06
N THR A 5 4.23 22.40 -13.40
CA THR A 5 4.80 23.45 -12.53
C THR A 5 3.98 23.74 -11.26
N MET A 6 2.75 23.24 -11.18
CA MET A 6 1.80 23.45 -10.07
C MET A 6 1.55 22.17 -9.23
N ASP A 7 2.20 21.06 -9.55
CA ASP A 7 2.01 19.82 -8.79
C ASP A 7 2.69 19.92 -7.41
N LEU A 8 1.95 19.59 -6.37
CA LEU A 8 2.45 19.39 -5.02
C LEU A 8 2.98 17.96 -4.89
N ILE A 9 4.18 17.84 -4.31
CA ILE A 9 4.76 16.55 -3.93
C ILE A 9 4.76 16.47 -2.41
N LEU A 10 3.91 15.60 -1.88
CA LEU A 10 3.81 15.35 -0.44
C LEU A 10 4.47 14.01 -0.13
N ARG A 11 5.14 13.93 1.02
CA ARG A 11 5.79 12.70 1.47
C ARG A 11 5.52 12.50 2.94
N ASP A 12 5.27 11.27 3.32
CA ASP A 12 5.15 10.87 4.71
C ASP A 12 5.68 9.45 4.89
N ARG A 13 5.88 9.05 6.14
CA ARG A 13 6.33 7.72 6.52
C ARG A 13 5.40 7.13 7.56
N LEU A 14 4.94 5.93 7.26
CA LEU A 14 4.11 5.12 8.14
C LEU A 14 4.93 3.96 8.70
N GLN A 15 4.49 3.42 9.82
CA GLN A 15 5.09 2.24 10.44
C GLN A 15 4.00 1.24 10.81
N PHE A 16 4.31 -0.05 10.66
CA PHE A 16 3.46 -1.14 11.11
C PHE A 16 4.34 -2.32 11.54
N THR A 17 3.84 -3.12 12.48
CA THR A 17 4.57 -4.26 13.04
C THR A 17 3.89 -5.53 12.59
N LEU A 18 4.66 -6.49 12.07
CA LEU A 18 4.15 -7.83 11.79
C LEU A 18 4.09 -8.64 13.08
N SER A 19 3.10 -9.52 13.20
CA SER A 19 3.03 -10.48 14.31
C SER A 19 4.14 -11.55 14.22
N ALA A 20 4.31 -12.32 15.28
CA ALA A 20 5.20 -13.49 15.34
C ALA A 20 4.92 -14.59 14.29
N THR A 21 3.79 -14.51 13.59
CA THR A 21 3.45 -15.41 12.47
C THR A 21 3.55 -14.74 11.10
N GLY A 22 4.04 -13.51 11.04
CA GLY A 22 4.22 -12.73 9.82
C GLY A 22 2.90 -12.16 9.30
N GLY A 23 1.87 -12.20 10.13
CA GLY A 23 0.55 -11.70 9.80
C GLY A 23 0.37 -10.27 10.30
N GLN A 24 -0.42 -9.50 9.59
CA GLN A 24 -0.91 -8.20 10.04
C GLN A 24 -2.34 -8.01 9.52
N THR A 25 -3.28 -7.90 10.45
CA THR A 25 -4.66 -7.50 10.12
C THR A 25 -4.65 -6.10 9.50
N THR A 26 -5.69 -5.77 8.74
CA THR A 26 -5.75 -4.49 8.03
C THR A 26 -5.59 -3.33 9.02
N VAL A 27 -4.55 -2.53 8.80
CA VAL A 27 -4.29 -1.29 9.55
C VAL A 27 -4.16 -0.13 8.60
N TYR A 28 -4.54 1.05 9.10
CA TYR A 28 -4.53 2.29 8.33
C TYR A 28 -3.59 3.31 8.95
N GLY A 29 -2.67 3.81 8.13
CA GLY A 29 -2.05 5.10 8.37
C GLY A 29 -2.88 6.21 7.72
N ARG A 30 -2.97 7.37 8.38
CA ARG A 30 -3.66 8.54 7.84
C ARG A 30 -2.62 9.51 7.32
N PHE A 31 -2.70 9.83 6.03
CA PHE A 31 -1.92 10.88 5.40
C PHE A 31 -2.72 12.18 5.50
N ASP A 32 -2.27 13.07 6.37
CA ASP A 32 -2.95 14.34 6.66
C ASP A 32 -2.84 15.30 5.48
N LEU A 33 -4.00 15.76 4.99
CA LEU A 33 -4.12 16.70 3.88
C LEU A 33 -4.85 17.97 4.31
N SER A 34 -5.15 18.16 5.61
CA SER A 34 -6.02 19.23 6.11
C SER A 34 -5.57 20.64 5.73
N ASP A 35 -4.26 20.84 5.57
CA ASP A 35 -3.70 22.14 5.16
C ASP A 35 -3.95 22.46 3.68
N TYR A 36 -4.28 21.45 2.87
CA TYR A 36 -4.42 21.54 1.42
C TYR A 36 -5.86 21.34 0.95
N VAL A 37 -6.69 20.65 1.73
CA VAL A 37 -8.09 20.36 1.39
C VAL A 37 -9.05 20.97 2.41
N SER A 38 -10.15 21.52 1.91
CA SER A 38 -11.23 22.05 2.74
C SER A 38 -12.54 22.02 1.98
N ALA A 39 -13.47 21.20 2.47
CA ALA A 39 -14.82 21.14 1.92
C ALA A 39 -15.57 22.48 2.07
N LEU A 40 -15.33 23.21 3.18
CA LEU A 40 -15.94 24.52 3.44
C LEU A 40 -15.45 25.58 2.45
N GLU A 41 -14.15 25.57 2.15
CA GLU A 41 -13.52 26.53 1.24
C GLU A 41 -13.48 26.05 -0.22
N ARG A 42 -14.06 24.87 -0.51
CA ARG A 42 -14.08 24.23 -1.84
C ARG A 42 -12.69 23.98 -2.43
N LYS A 43 -11.71 23.79 -1.56
CA LYS A 43 -10.33 23.45 -1.92
C LYS A 43 -10.19 21.93 -1.89
N GLY A 44 -9.72 21.35 -2.98
CA GLY A 44 -9.41 19.94 -3.06
C GLY A 44 -8.05 19.69 -3.69
N LEU A 45 -7.62 18.45 -3.62
CA LEU A 45 -6.46 17.96 -4.35
C LEU A 45 -6.93 16.91 -5.36
N SER A 46 -6.39 16.95 -6.57
CA SER A 46 -6.46 15.81 -7.50
C SER A 46 -5.19 14.99 -7.33
N ILE A 47 -5.30 13.81 -6.71
CA ILE A 47 -4.18 12.89 -6.56
C ILE A 47 -3.89 12.25 -7.91
N LYS A 48 -2.73 12.54 -8.49
CA LYS A 48 -2.32 12.03 -9.81
C LYS A 48 -1.49 10.76 -9.71
N GLU A 49 -0.72 10.62 -8.63
CA GLU A 49 0.17 9.49 -8.44
C GLU A 49 0.41 9.22 -6.96
N VAL A 50 0.44 7.93 -6.60
CA VAL A 50 0.83 7.44 -5.29
C VAL A 50 1.95 6.43 -5.45
N GLN A 51 3.06 6.67 -4.77
CA GLN A 51 4.21 5.78 -4.75
C GLN A 51 4.45 5.26 -3.34
N PHE A 52 4.81 3.99 -3.27
CA PHE A 52 5.10 3.28 -2.04
C PHE A 52 6.54 2.77 -2.10
N GLN A 53 7.20 2.81 -0.96
CA GLN A 53 8.46 2.13 -0.75
C GLN A 53 8.46 1.50 0.64
N MET A 54 8.56 0.18 0.68
CA MET A 54 8.81 -0.54 1.92
C MET A 54 10.28 -0.53 2.29
N ARG A 55 10.54 -0.37 3.59
CA ARG A 55 11.88 -0.43 4.17
C ARG A 55 11.87 -1.18 5.48
N ASP A 56 12.98 -1.84 5.74
CA ASP A 56 13.34 -2.42 7.04
C ASP A 56 14.63 -1.73 7.51
N PRO A 57 14.54 -0.58 8.18
CA PRO A 57 15.73 0.13 8.66
C PRO A 57 16.44 -0.62 9.79
N THR A 58 15.79 -1.61 10.40
CA THR A 58 16.32 -2.41 11.51
C THR A 58 16.91 -3.73 11.06
N SER A 59 16.97 -3.99 9.75
CA SER A 59 17.49 -5.23 9.19
C SER A 59 18.90 -5.50 9.68
N ALA A 60 19.09 -6.61 10.41
CA ALA A 60 20.42 -7.04 10.84
C ALA A 60 21.27 -7.54 9.65
N THR A 61 20.63 -8.12 8.63
CA THR A 61 21.30 -8.70 7.45
C THR A 61 21.65 -7.62 6.43
N LEU A 62 20.76 -6.66 6.20
CA LEU A 62 20.91 -5.59 5.21
C LEU A 62 21.08 -4.22 5.89
N ALA A 63 21.85 -4.16 6.96
CA ALA A 63 21.97 -3.00 7.85
C ALA A 63 22.37 -1.68 7.15
N ASN A 64 23.07 -1.76 6.01
CA ASN A 64 23.47 -0.56 5.25
C ASN A 64 22.40 -0.09 4.25
N THR A 65 21.59 -0.99 3.69
CA THR A 65 20.62 -0.64 2.65
C THR A 65 19.20 -0.50 3.19
N GLY A 66 18.87 -1.17 4.29
CA GLY A 66 17.54 -1.18 4.90
C GLY A 66 16.44 -1.65 3.94
N ILE A 67 16.81 -2.42 2.91
CA ILE A 67 15.88 -2.96 1.93
C ILE A 67 15.06 -4.05 2.64
N TRP A 68 13.75 -3.95 2.52
CA TRP A 68 12.85 -4.96 3.03
C TRP A 68 12.98 -6.29 2.27
N ASP A 69 12.97 -7.39 2.99
CA ASP A 69 13.07 -8.73 2.42
C ASP A 69 11.76 -9.14 1.73
N GLN A 70 11.84 -9.30 0.41
CA GLN A 70 10.71 -9.66 -0.43
C GLN A 70 10.40 -11.17 -0.41
N ALA A 71 11.33 -12.01 0.05
CA ALA A 71 11.04 -13.42 0.28
C ALA A 71 10.23 -13.50 1.58
N GLY A 72 8.91 -13.66 1.53
CA GLY A 72 8.09 -13.68 2.75
C GLY A 72 8.21 -14.95 3.60
N ARG A 73 9.07 -15.91 3.24
CA ARG A 73 9.29 -17.16 3.98
C ARG A 73 10.78 -17.51 4.02
N PHE A 74 11.25 -17.95 5.20
CA PHE A 74 12.65 -18.35 5.40
C PHE A 74 13.00 -19.71 4.77
N SER A 75 12.04 -20.63 4.73
CA SER A 75 12.28 -21.99 4.25
C SER A 75 10.98 -22.74 3.96
N GLU A 76 11.10 -23.80 3.18
CA GLU A 76 10.02 -24.73 2.84
C GLU A 76 9.42 -25.45 4.05
N ALA A 77 8.13 -25.80 3.97
CA ALA A 77 7.49 -26.69 4.95
C ALA A 77 7.87 -28.17 4.73
N GLY A 78 8.45 -28.50 3.58
CA GLY A 78 8.85 -29.86 3.23
C GLY A 78 9.12 -30.05 1.73
N THR A 79 9.28 -31.30 1.31
CA THR A 79 9.62 -31.70 -0.07
C THR A 79 8.44 -31.76 -1.03
N ALA A 80 7.21 -31.43 -0.58
CA ALA A 80 5.99 -31.59 -1.37
C ALA A 80 5.03 -30.38 -1.34
N THR A 81 5.33 -29.36 -0.55
CA THR A 81 4.42 -28.23 -0.33
C THR A 81 5.08 -26.91 -0.72
N THR A 82 4.39 -26.13 -1.53
CA THR A 82 4.71 -24.71 -1.75
C THR A 82 4.13 -23.88 -0.61
N GLN A 83 4.92 -22.96 -0.06
CA GLN A 83 4.44 -21.95 0.86
C GLN A 83 4.21 -20.62 0.14
N SER A 84 3.20 -19.87 0.56
CA SER A 84 2.97 -18.50 0.12
C SER A 84 3.04 -17.51 1.28
N ALA A 85 3.39 -16.28 0.95
CA ALA A 85 3.21 -15.11 1.79
C ALA A 85 2.79 -13.91 0.94
N GLY A 86 1.85 -13.12 1.43
CA GLY A 86 1.25 -12.01 0.71
C GLY A 86 1.29 -10.73 1.52
N LEU A 87 1.44 -9.59 0.83
CA LEU A 87 1.30 -8.27 1.42
C LEU A 87 0.51 -7.41 0.44
N LYS A 88 -0.49 -6.70 0.95
CA LYS A 88 -1.28 -5.75 0.18
C LYS A 88 -1.19 -4.37 0.80
N ILE A 89 -0.86 -3.38 -0.02
CA ILE A 89 -0.82 -1.96 0.31
C ILE A 89 -1.77 -1.23 -0.62
N TYR A 90 -2.58 -0.31 -0.12
CA TYR A 90 -3.49 0.46 -0.97
C TYR A 90 -3.80 1.83 -0.39
N ALA A 91 -4.09 2.78 -1.27
CA ALA A 91 -4.55 4.11 -0.89
C ALA A 91 -6.05 4.23 -1.15
N THR A 92 -6.79 4.78 -0.19
CA THR A 92 -8.25 4.94 -0.28
C THR A 92 -8.73 6.09 0.60
N ILE A 93 -9.89 6.66 0.31
CA ILE A 93 -10.56 7.62 1.21
C ILE A 93 -11.56 6.93 2.16
N ARG A 94 -11.78 5.61 2.01
CA ARG A 94 -12.72 4.82 2.80
C ARG A 94 -11.98 3.68 3.52
N ALA A 95 -12.20 3.54 4.82
CA ALA A 95 -11.70 2.38 5.55
C ALA A 95 -12.53 1.13 5.21
N TYR A 96 -11.85 0.05 4.87
CA TYR A 96 -12.40 -1.28 4.70
C TYR A 96 -12.09 -2.13 5.94
N GLU A 97 -12.98 -3.03 6.30
CA GLU A 97 -12.73 -3.93 7.45
C GLU A 97 -11.58 -4.90 7.13
N ASN A 98 -11.56 -5.44 5.91
CA ASN A 98 -10.60 -6.45 5.48
C ASN A 98 -10.02 -6.11 4.10
N ALA A 99 -8.69 -6.25 3.97
CA ALA A 99 -7.95 -5.99 2.73
C ALA A 99 -8.25 -6.97 1.58
N ASP A 100 -8.84 -8.12 1.84
CA ASP A 100 -9.27 -9.08 0.81
C ASP A 100 -10.44 -8.55 -0.03
N THR A 101 -11.31 -7.72 0.55
CA THR A 101 -12.44 -7.06 -0.13
C THR A 101 -12.01 -5.87 -1.00
N VAL A 102 -10.75 -5.45 -0.90
CA VAL A 102 -10.22 -4.30 -1.63
C VAL A 102 -9.59 -4.77 -2.94
N GLY A 103 -10.17 -4.32 -4.05
CA GLY A 103 -9.70 -4.53 -5.40
C GLY A 103 -9.91 -3.30 -6.28
N ILE A 104 -9.47 -3.37 -7.54
CA ILE A 104 -9.49 -2.23 -8.48
C ILE A 104 -10.90 -1.73 -8.81
N ALA A 105 -11.93 -2.54 -8.57
CA ALA A 105 -13.33 -2.18 -8.76
C ALA A 105 -14.01 -1.70 -7.48
N SER A 106 -13.30 -1.75 -6.34
CA SER A 106 -13.84 -1.28 -5.06
C SER A 106 -13.95 0.25 -5.09
N PRO A 107 -15.02 0.82 -4.51
CA PRO A 107 -15.21 2.27 -4.48
C PRO A 107 -14.06 2.95 -3.74
N ASP A 108 -13.78 4.21 -4.09
CA ASP A 108 -12.87 5.05 -3.32
C ASP A 108 -11.42 4.54 -3.21
N VAL A 109 -11.02 3.57 -4.04
CA VAL A 109 -9.64 3.06 -4.11
C VAL A 109 -8.85 3.83 -5.15
N ILE A 110 -7.69 4.36 -4.75
CA ILE A 110 -6.87 5.26 -5.57
C ILE A 110 -5.68 4.52 -6.19
N CYS A 111 -5.11 3.56 -5.47
CA CYS A 111 -4.07 2.67 -5.97
C CYS A 111 -3.98 1.41 -5.11
N ILE A 112 -3.42 0.35 -5.68
CA ILE A 112 -3.15 -0.92 -5.00
C ILE A 112 -1.75 -1.39 -5.39
N GLU A 113 -1.00 -1.91 -4.44
CA GLU A 113 0.27 -2.57 -4.64
C GLU A 113 0.29 -3.89 -3.86
N GLU A 114 0.55 -4.98 -4.55
CA GLU A 114 0.53 -6.34 -4.04
C GLU A 114 1.92 -6.95 -4.17
N TYR A 115 2.39 -7.57 -3.10
CA TYR A 115 3.57 -8.40 -3.09
C TYR A 115 3.16 -9.82 -2.76
N LEU A 116 3.66 -10.75 -3.56
CA LEU A 116 3.37 -12.17 -3.38
C LEU A 116 4.67 -12.94 -3.54
N SER A 117 4.95 -13.80 -2.58
CA SER A 117 6.09 -14.69 -2.61
C SER A 117 5.63 -16.14 -2.51
N TYR A 118 6.21 -16.98 -3.35
CA TYR A 118 6.06 -18.43 -3.30
C TYR A 118 7.44 -19.05 -3.10
N THR A 119 7.53 -19.94 -2.14
CA THR A 119 8.72 -20.76 -1.89
C THR A 119 8.26 -22.21 -2.13
N GLY A 120 8.90 -22.86 -3.09
CA GLY A 120 8.54 -24.17 -3.63
C GLY A 120 9.40 -25.30 -3.08
N PRO A 121 8.89 -26.54 -3.10
CA PRO A 121 9.29 -27.62 -2.21
C PRO A 121 10.81 -27.85 -2.15
N PHE A 122 11.24 -28.27 -0.95
CA PHE A 122 12.65 -28.51 -0.64
C PHE A 122 13.27 -29.49 -1.62
N ASP A 123 14.40 -29.11 -2.22
CA ASP A 123 15.20 -30.03 -3.02
C ASP A 123 16.22 -30.73 -2.10
N PRO A 124 16.04 -32.03 -1.79
CA PRO A 124 16.92 -32.76 -0.89
C PRO A 124 18.33 -32.96 -1.43
N ALA A 125 18.57 -32.73 -2.74
CA ALA A 125 19.89 -32.83 -3.33
C ALA A 125 20.74 -31.57 -3.09
N THR A 126 20.11 -30.39 -3.01
CA THR A 126 20.80 -29.10 -2.88
C THR A 126 20.64 -28.45 -1.51
N GLY A 127 19.66 -28.89 -0.70
CA GLY A 127 19.41 -28.31 0.62
C GLY A 127 18.82 -26.91 0.58
N LEU A 128 18.32 -26.48 -0.58
CA LEU A 128 17.76 -25.16 -0.84
C LEU A 128 16.29 -25.27 -1.27
N PRO A 129 15.49 -24.18 -1.20
CA PRO A 129 14.17 -24.15 -1.82
C PRO A 129 14.30 -24.49 -3.31
N GLY A 130 13.50 -25.45 -3.78
CA GLY A 130 13.54 -25.88 -5.17
C GLY A 130 13.07 -24.78 -6.14
N ASN A 131 12.32 -23.78 -5.63
CA ASN A 131 11.89 -22.61 -6.38
C ASN A 131 11.63 -21.42 -5.44
N LEU A 132 12.04 -20.21 -5.84
CA LEU A 132 11.59 -18.94 -5.25
C LEU A 132 10.98 -18.10 -6.35
N THR A 133 9.71 -17.73 -6.20
CA THR A 133 9.01 -16.81 -7.10
C THR A 133 8.57 -15.59 -6.32
N LEU A 134 8.96 -14.41 -6.79
CA LEU A 134 8.57 -13.11 -6.24
C LEU A 134 7.78 -12.36 -7.30
N LEU A 135 6.58 -11.91 -6.93
CA LEU A 135 5.70 -11.12 -7.76
C LEU A 135 5.40 -9.80 -7.05
N ARG A 136 5.41 -8.73 -7.84
CA ARG A 136 4.98 -7.41 -7.40
C ARG A 136 4.10 -6.83 -8.48
N ASP A 137 2.84 -6.61 -8.15
CA ASP A 137 1.86 -6.01 -9.03
C ASP A 137 1.42 -4.66 -8.46
N LYS A 138 1.37 -3.65 -9.33
CA LYS A 138 0.94 -2.31 -8.95
C LYS A 138 -0.11 -1.81 -9.93
N TYR A 139 -1.25 -1.42 -9.37
CA TYR A 139 -2.31 -0.69 -10.03
C TYR A 139 -2.24 0.76 -9.53
N GLY A 140 -1.53 1.59 -10.29
CA GLY A 140 -1.28 2.97 -9.91
C GLY A 140 -2.50 3.86 -10.12
N THR A 141 -2.46 5.05 -9.51
CA THR A 141 -3.45 6.08 -9.78
C THR A 141 -3.56 6.44 -11.26
N PRO A 142 -2.48 6.50 -12.06
CA PRO A 142 -2.61 6.72 -13.50
C PRO A 142 -3.38 5.62 -14.25
N ASP A 143 -3.39 4.39 -13.72
CA ASP A 143 -4.07 3.25 -14.33
C ASP A 143 -5.57 3.23 -13.97
N LEU A 144 -5.88 3.53 -12.70
CA LEU A 144 -7.25 3.50 -12.17
C LEU A 144 -8.01 4.81 -12.41
N HIS A 145 -7.29 5.93 -12.31
CA HIS A 145 -7.82 7.30 -12.39
C HIS A 145 -6.93 8.17 -13.29
N PRO A 146 -6.97 8.00 -14.62
CA PRO A 146 -6.02 8.66 -15.54
C PRO A 146 -5.99 10.19 -15.46
N ASN A 147 -7.09 10.82 -15.00
CA ASN A 147 -7.21 12.27 -14.82
C ASN A 147 -6.89 12.75 -13.39
N GLY A 148 -6.46 11.84 -12.52
CA GLY A 148 -6.33 12.04 -11.09
C GLY A 148 -7.63 11.82 -10.33
N PHE A 149 -7.50 11.48 -9.05
CA PHE A 149 -8.62 11.22 -8.14
C PHE A 149 -8.85 12.46 -7.25
N PRO A 150 -10.02 13.12 -7.32
CA PRO A 150 -10.30 14.29 -6.49
C PRO A 150 -10.52 13.87 -5.02
N VAL A 151 -9.86 14.56 -4.10
CA VAL A 151 -10.02 14.38 -2.66
C VAL A 151 -10.29 15.73 -1.98
N VAL A 152 -11.14 15.70 -0.96
CA VAL A 152 -11.47 16.83 -0.07
C VAL A 152 -11.27 16.49 1.41
N THR A 153 -10.72 15.32 1.66
CA THR A 153 -10.44 14.75 2.97
C THR A 153 -9.05 14.14 2.95
N ASP A 154 -8.59 13.70 4.11
CA ASP A 154 -7.36 12.95 4.25
C ASP A 154 -7.43 11.61 3.53
N LEU A 155 -6.24 11.08 3.26
CA LEU A 155 -6.06 9.81 2.58
C LEU A 155 -5.70 8.73 3.60
N LEU A 156 -6.27 7.54 3.44
CA LEU A 156 -5.95 6.37 4.23
C LEU A 156 -5.03 5.46 3.41
N ILE A 157 -3.96 4.99 4.05
CA ILE A 157 -3.04 4.00 3.49
C ILE A 157 -3.24 2.71 4.27
N GLY A 158 -3.90 1.75 3.64
CA GLY A 158 -4.16 0.44 4.18
C GLY A 158 -2.98 -0.51 3.94
N VAL A 159 -2.62 -1.28 4.96
CA VAL A 159 -1.61 -2.34 4.89
C VAL A 159 -2.15 -3.60 5.56
N ALA A 160 -1.98 -4.75 4.91
CA ALA A 160 -2.25 -6.06 5.48
C ALA A 160 -1.22 -7.08 4.98
N ALA A 161 -0.85 -8.03 5.83
CA ALA A 161 0.11 -9.08 5.51
C ALA A 161 -0.41 -10.45 5.93
N ASP A 162 -0.18 -11.44 5.07
CA ASP A 162 -0.42 -12.83 5.35
C ASP A 162 0.91 -13.59 5.34
N ALA A 163 1.29 -14.03 6.54
CA ALA A 163 2.31 -15.02 6.76
C ALA A 163 3.71 -14.67 6.20
N TRP A 164 4.05 -13.37 6.24
CA TRP A 164 5.33 -12.78 5.87
C TRP A 164 6.39 -12.97 6.96
N ARG A 165 6.88 -14.20 7.08
CA ARG A 165 7.68 -14.62 8.23
C ARG A 165 9.07 -14.03 8.30
N THR A 166 9.65 -13.64 7.18
CA THR A 166 10.97 -12.98 7.17
C THR A 166 11.02 -11.69 7.96
N GLY A 167 9.85 -11.09 8.23
CA GLY A 167 9.69 -9.96 9.13
C GLY A 167 8.93 -10.27 10.43
N ASP A 168 8.90 -11.53 10.90
CA ASP A 168 8.25 -11.90 12.17
C ASP A 168 8.69 -10.95 13.31
N ASP A 169 7.72 -10.35 14.01
CA ASP A 169 7.91 -9.36 15.10
C ASP A 169 8.72 -8.10 14.72
N GLN A 170 8.89 -7.80 13.43
CA GLN A 170 9.57 -6.61 12.96
C GLN A 170 8.62 -5.44 12.70
N THR A 171 9.07 -4.24 13.04
CA THR A 171 8.41 -2.99 12.63
C THR A 171 9.00 -2.52 11.31
N LEU A 172 8.18 -2.52 10.27
CA LEU A 172 8.53 -2.08 8.94
C LEU A 172 8.13 -0.61 8.75
N GLU A 173 8.87 0.09 7.89
CA GLU A 173 8.54 1.45 7.46
C GLU A 173 7.95 1.41 6.05
N LEU A 174 6.88 2.18 5.83
CA LEU A 174 6.30 2.43 4.52
C LEU A 174 6.41 3.92 4.20
N ASP A 175 7.30 4.27 3.29
CA ASP A 175 7.34 5.62 2.75
C ASP A 175 6.24 5.76 1.69
N VAL A 176 5.53 6.88 1.77
CA VAL A 176 4.44 7.22 0.86
C VAL A 176 4.77 8.56 0.21
N MET A 177 4.68 8.62 -1.11
CA MET A 177 4.80 9.87 -1.86
C MET A 177 3.54 10.08 -2.70
N LEU A 178 2.93 11.25 -2.54
CA LEU A 178 1.80 11.70 -3.33
C LEU A 178 2.26 12.78 -4.30
N ILE A 179 1.80 12.70 -5.55
CA ILE A 179 1.85 13.80 -6.51
C ILE A 179 0.41 14.25 -6.73
N ALA A 180 0.11 15.50 -6.41
CA ALA A 180 -1.23 16.03 -6.46
C ALA A 180 -1.28 17.42 -7.10
N GLU A 181 -2.42 17.79 -7.68
CA GLU A 181 -2.68 19.14 -8.19
C GLU A 181 -3.80 19.80 -7.38
N PRO A 182 -3.62 21.05 -6.91
CA PRO A 182 -4.71 21.82 -6.31
C PRO A 182 -5.86 22.04 -7.30
N ILE A 183 -7.08 21.69 -6.89
CA ILE A 183 -8.29 21.89 -7.67
C ILE A 183 -9.35 22.63 -6.86
N SER A 184 -10.20 23.38 -7.56
CA SER A 184 -11.43 23.92 -6.97
C SER A 184 -12.56 22.91 -7.19
N ILE A 185 -13.25 22.53 -6.12
CA ILE A 185 -14.32 21.52 -6.20
C ILE A 185 -15.67 22.23 -6.36
N THR A 186 -16.48 21.80 -7.32
CA THR A 186 -17.84 22.35 -7.50
C THR A 186 -18.80 21.80 -6.45
N GLN A 187 -19.89 22.52 -6.17
CA GLN A 187 -20.88 22.09 -5.18
C GLN A 187 -21.57 20.75 -5.55
N LYS A 188 -21.73 20.49 -6.85
CA LYS A 188 -22.24 19.21 -7.35
C LYS A 188 -21.28 18.07 -7.03
N GLN A 189 -19.98 18.24 -7.32
CA GLN A 189 -18.95 17.25 -7.03
C GLN A 189 -18.81 16.99 -5.52
N LEU A 190 -18.85 18.05 -4.69
CA LEU A 190 -18.88 17.90 -3.23
C LEU A 190 -20.07 17.04 -2.77
N THR A 191 -21.25 17.26 -3.36
CA THR A 191 -22.44 16.49 -3.02
C THR A 191 -22.31 15.04 -3.44
N GLU A 192 -21.78 14.76 -4.64
CA GLU A 192 -21.53 13.40 -5.11
C GLU A 192 -20.52 12.65 -4.23
N MET A 193 -19.43 13.32 -3.81
CA MET A 193 -18.45 12.74 -2.89
C MET A 193 -19.03 12.45 -1.49
N LEU A 194 -19.90 13.33 -0.98
CA LEU A 194 -20.56 13.13 0.31
C LEU A 194 -21.62 12.01 0.26
N VAL A 195 -22.36 11.91 -0.86
CA VAL A 195 -23.36 10.85 -1.07
C VAL A 195 -22.69 9.49 -1.20
N GLN A 196 -21.57 9.42 -1.94
CA GLN A 196 -20.77 8.19 -2.01
C GLN A 196 -20.29 7.73 -0.63
N GLY A 197 -19.94 8.65 0.27
CA GLY A 197 -19.58 8.30 1.66
C GLY A 197 -20.74 7.81 2.54
N GLN A 198 -22.01 7.97 2.10
CA GLN A 198 -23.22 7.59 2.85
C GLN A 198 -23.91 6.32 2.35
N ASP A 199 -23.61 5.84 1.13
CA ASP A 199 -24.13 4.55 0.65
C ASP A 199 -23.40 3.40 1.38
N GLN A 200 -24.04 2.97 2.48
CA GLN A 200 -23.86 1.72 3.23
C GLN A 200 -25.14 0.88 3.12
#